data_AF-A0A1M3E495-F1
#
_entry.id   AF-A0A1M3E495-F1
#
_cell.length_a   1.000
_cell.length_b   1.000
_cell.length_c   1.000
_cell.angle_alpha   90.00
_cell.angle_beta   90.00
_cell.angle_gamma   90.00
#
_symmetry.space_group_name_H-M   'P 1'
#
loop_
_entity.id
_entity.type
_entity.pdbx_description
1 polymer ?
#
loop_
_entity_poly.entity_id
_entity_poly.type
_entity_poly.pdbx_seq_one_letter_code
_entity_poly.pdbx_strand_id
1 'polypeptide(L)'
;MSKPFSPERLAGIRRIRKARRLFKKMPLFAFAIMQFEIPGYAYTQFIDDLRIRKIKPKKTKISSPLKRYGRYAEMLRQLEAYKQTENVLFGLKAQQLRKDMTKPYRVIIQKNGKSHEYNLSPFVPYQTVSKLVKELTSFSNLDQAEQYFLEFKQHSHIL
;
A
#
# COMPACT_ATOMS: atom_id res chain seq x y z
N MET A 1 27.35 1.17 6.03
CA MET A 1 28.09 0.07 5.36
C MET A 1 28.05 -1.16 6.26
N SER A 2 27.44 -2.27 5.83
CA SER A 2 27.42 -3.51 6.64
C SER A 2 28.84 -4.10 6.76
N LYS A 3 29.17 -4.68 7.92
CA LYS A 3 30.46 -5.36 8.14
C LYS A 3 30.74 -6.39 7.03
N PRO A 4 31.97 -6.47 6.49
CA PRO A 4 32.33 -7.45 5.47
C PRO A 4 32.13 -8.88 5.99
N PHE A 5 31.78 -9.80 5.10
CA PHE A 5 31.68 -11.21 5.46
C PHE A 5 33.06 -11.76 5.85
N SER A 6 33.09 -12.68 6.83
CA SER A 6 34.33 -13.39 7.16
C SER A 6 34.82 -14.22 5.95
N PRO A 7 36.14 -14.45 5.83
CA PRO A 7 36.71 -15.23 4.73
C PRO A 7 36.08 -16.63 4.59
N GLU A 8 35.83 -17.30 5.71
CA GLU A 8 35.17 -18.62 5.77
C GLU A 8 33.75 -18.58 5.19
N ARG A 9 32.99 -17.55 5.56
CA ARG A 9 31.62 -17.35 5.08
C ARG A 9 31.59 -17.05 3.58
N LEU A 10 32.57 -16.29 3.08
CA LEU A 10 32.74 -16.06 1.65
C LEU A 10 33.09 -17.34 0.89
N ALA A 11 33.98 -18.18 1.43
CA ALA A 11 34.34 -19.47 0.86
C ALA A 11 33.11 -20.38 0.74
N GLY A 12 32.28 -20.47 1.79
CA GLY A 12 31.02 -21.23 1.75
C GLY A 12 30.02 -20.71 0.70
N ILE A 13 29.85 -19.39 0.60
CA ILE A 13 28.98 -18.78 -0.42
C ILE A 13 29.50 -19.08 -1.84
N ARG A 14 30.82 -18.98 -2.06
CA ARG A 14 31.46 -19.28 -3.34
C ARG A 14 31.28 -20.74 -3.74
N ARG A 15 31.48 -21.67 -2.79
CA ARG A 15 31.25 -23.10 -2.96
C ARG A 15 29.83 -23.40 -3.43
N ILE A 16 28.82 -22.91 -2.70
CA ILE A 16 27.40 -23.11 -3.03
C ILE A 16 27.08 -22.60 -4.44
N ARG A 17 27.54 -21.39 -4.77
CA ARG A 17 27.31 -20.79 -6.10
C ARG A 17 27.95 -21.64 -7.20
N LYS A 18 29.17 -22.14 -6.96
CA LYS A 18 29.91 -22.97 -7.92
C LYS A 18 29.20 -24.30 -8.15
N ALA A 19 28.82 -25.00 -7.08
CA ALA A 19 28.06 -26.25 -7.14
C ALA A 19 26.79 -26.10 -7.99
N ARG A 20 25.98 -25.07 -7.71
CA ARG A 20 24.74 -24.79 -8.48
C ARG A 20 24.99 -24.46 -9.94
N ARG A 21 26.03 -23.66 -10.21
CA ARG A 21 26.40 -23.27 -11.58
C ARG A 21 26.89 -24.47 -12.38
N LEU A 22 27.72 -25.32 -11.79
CA LEU A 22 28.20 -26.56 -12.41
C LEU A 22 27.04 -27.52 -12.65
N PHE A 23 26.18 -27.72 -11.66
CA PHE A 23 25.01 -28.60 -11.81
C PHE A 23 24.06 -28.14 -12.92
N LYS A 24 23.89 -26.82 -13.10
CA LYS A 24 23.11 -26.28 -14.22
C LYS A 24 23.75 -26.52 -15.60
N LYS A 25 25.08 -26.52 -15.69
CA LYS A 25 25.80 -26.68 -16.97
C LYS A 25 26.06 -28.14 -17.33
N MET A 26 26.48 -28.94 -16.35
CA MET A 26 27.01 -30.29 -16.53
C MET A 26 26.65 -31.15 -15.30
N PRO A 27 25.36 -31.52 -15.14
CA PRO A 27 24.86 -32.13 -13.91
C PRO A 27 25.57 -33.44 -13.54
N LEU A 28 25.87 -34.28 -14.52
CA LEU A 28 26.51 -35.59 -14.31
C LEU A 28 27.94 -35.48 -13.76
N PHE A 29 28.67 -34.44 -14.16
CA PHE A 29 30.08 -34.25 -13.76
C PHE A 29 30.26 -33.22 -12.65
N ALA A 30 29.20 -32.50 -12.27
CA ALA A 30 29.27 -31.39 -11.33
C ALA A 30 29.84 -31.80 -9.97
N PHE A 31 29.48 -32.98 -9.47
CA PHE A 31 30.01 -33.49 -8.21
C PHE A 31 31.50 -33.84 -8.31
N ALA A 32 31.91 -34.60 -9.33
CA ALA A 32 33.30 -35.00 -9.53
C ALA A 32 34.23 -33.78 -9.66
N ILE A 33 33.79 -32.74 -10.38
CA ILE A 33 34.53 -31.48 -10.52
C ILE A 33 34.65 -30.76 -9.18
N MET A 34 33.58 -30.71 -8.38
CA MET A 34 33.62 -30.10 -7.06
C MET A 34 34.54 -30.86 -6.09
N GLN A 35 34.57 -32.19 -6.16
CA GLN A 35 35.44 -33.04 -5.34
C GLN A 35 36.92 -32.89 -5.72
N PHE A 36 37.22 -32.73 -7.01
CA PHE A 36 38.58 -32.47 -7.48
C PHE A 36 39.12 -31.13 -6.97
N GLU A 37 38.27 -30.09 -6.96
CA GLU A 37 38.68 -28.74 -6.57
C GLU A 37 38.67 -28.49 -5.06
N ILE A 38 37.84 -29.20 -4.32
CA ILE A 38 37.69 -29.05 -2.87
C ILE A 38 37.97 -30.41 -2.22
N PRO A 39 39.21 -30.62 -1.71
CA PRO A 39 39.56 -31.86 -1.03
C PRO A 39 38.63 -32.15 0.14
N GLY A 40 38.11 -33.38 0.21
CA GLY A 40 37.19 -33.79 1.27
C GLY A 40 35.73 -33.36 1.07
N TYR A 41 35.37 -32.78 -0.08
CA TYR A 41 33.98 -32.43 -0.38
C TYR A 41 33.11 -33.68 -0.55
N ALA A 42 32.18 -33.89 0.38
CA ALA A 42 31.33 -35.06 0.41
C ALA A 42 30.08 -34.90 -0.47
N TYR A 43 29.57 -36.02 -0.98
CA TYR A 43 28.36 -36.02 -1.81
C TYR A 43 27.13 -35.44 -1.08
N THR A 44 27.01 -35.70 0.22
CA THR A 44 25.94 -35.13 1.07
C THR A 44 25.97 -33.60 1.08
N GLN A 45 27.16 -33.00 1.15
CA GLN A 45 27.34 -31.55 1.09
C GLN A 45 26.96 -30.97 -0.28
N PHE A 46 27.20 -31.71 -1.36
CA PHE A 46 26.79 -31.33 -2.70
C PHE A 46 25.28 -31.24 -2.83
N ILE A 47 24.56 -32.27 -2.39
CA ILE A 47 23.09 -32.28 -2.42
C ILE A 47 22.52 -31.14 -1.56
N ASP A 48 23.10 -30.89 -0.38
CA ASP A 48 22.70 -29.79 0.48
C ASP A 48 22.93 -28.41 -0.14
N ASP A 49 24.06 -28.21 -0.85
CA ASP A 49 24.38 -26.96 -1.53
C ASP A 49 23.40 -26.69 -2.69
N LEU A 50 22.91 -27.75 -3.37
CA LEU A 50 21.89 -27.64 -4.42
C LEU A 50 20.50 -27.27 -3.89
N ARG A 51 20.21 -27.53 -2.61
CA ARG A 51 18.90 -27.26 -2.03
C ARG A 51 18.57 -25.76 -2.04
N ILE A 52 17.48 -25.39 -2.75
CA ILE A 52 16.97 -24.02 -2.74
C ILE A 52 16.27 -23.76 -1.40
N ARG A 53 16.92 -23.01 -0.51
CA ARG A 53 16.28 -22.49 0.70
C ARG A 53 15.36 -21.33 0.29
N LYS A 54 14.03 -21.56 0.32
CA LYS A 54 13.05 -20.47 0.13
C LYS A 54 13.21 -19.47 1.27
N ILE A 55 13.92 -18.36 1.02
CA ILE A 55 13.95 -17.24 1.95
C ILE A 55 12.56 -16.61 1.89
N LYS A 56 11.75 -16.81 2.93
CA LYS A 56 10.46 -16.10 3.04
C LYS A 56 10.76 -14.60 2.98
N PRO A 57 10.12 -13.82 2.09
CA PRO A 57 10.35 -12.38 2.04
C PRO A 57 10.04 -11.79 3.41
N LYS A 58 10.96 -10.97 3.95
CA LYS A 58 10.70 -10.19 5.17
C LYS A 58 9.47 -9.32 4.89
N LYS A 59 8.40 -9.50 5.65
CA LYS A 59 7.23 -8.61 5.61
C LYS A 59 7.68 -7.22 6.04
N THR A 60 8.03 -6.35 5.10
CA THR A 60 8.19 -4.93 5.37
C THR A 60 6.81 -4.38 5.70
N LYS A 61 6.67 -3.68 6.83
CA LYS A 61 5.44 -2.98 7.21
C LYS A 61 5.24 -1.78 6.26
N ILE A 62 4.87 -2.04 5.01
CA ILE A 62 4.56 -0.99 4.06
C ILE A 62 3.20 -0.41 4.49
N SER A 63 3.19 0.86 4.86
CA SER A 63 1.94 1.60 5.13
C SER A 63 1.03 1.50 3.91
N SER A 64 -0.28 1.31 4.14
CA SER A 64 -1.23 1.29 3.03
C SER A 64 -1.12 2.58 2.21
N PRO A 65 -1.01 2.49 0.87
CA PRO A 65 -0.94 3.67 0.01
C PRO A 65 -2.21 4.51 0.07
N LEU A 66 -3.31 3.96 0.60
CA LEU A 66 -4.58 4.66 0.75
C LEU A 66 -4.59 5.72 1.85
N LYS A 67 -3.60 5.69 2.77
CA LYS A 67 -3.53 6.61 3.92
C LYS A 67 -3.49 8.09 3.51
N ARG A 68 -3.03 8.38 2.30
CA ARG A 68 -2.93 9.75 1.75
C ARG A 68 -4.28 10.39 1.41
N TYR A 69 -5.35 9.61 1.26
CA TYR A 69 -6.65 10.13 0.83
C TYR A 69 -7.50 10.59 2.01
N GLY A 70 -8.27 11.66 1.82
CA GLY A 70 -9.00 12.31 2.91
C GLY A 70 -10.15 11.48 3.50
N ARG A 71 -10.61 10.43 2.79
CA ARG A 71 -11.62 9.47 3.30
C ARG A 71 -11.05 8.41 4.23
N TYR A 72 -9.73 8.22 4.25
CA TYR A 72 -9.10 7.08 4.93
C TYR A 72 -9.33 7.09 6.45
N ALA A 73 -9.14 8.25 7.10
CA ALA A 73 -9.34 8.39 8.53
C ALA A 73 -10.79 8.10 8.95
N GLU A 74 -11.75 8.64 8.19
CA GLU A 74 -13.17 8.40 8.47
C GLU A 74 -13.55 6.93 8.22
N MET A 75 -13.04 6.29 7.17
CA MET A 75 -13.25 4.86 6.92
C MET A 75 -12.79 4.01 8.12
N LEU A 76 -11.62 4.31 8.69
CA LEU A 76 -11.13 3.60 9.88
C LEU A 76 -12.04 3.85 11.10
N ARG A 77 -12.50 5.08 11.30
CA ARG A 77 -13.44 5.43 12.38
C ARG A 77 -14.74 4.63 12.28
N GLN A 78 -15.29 4.50 11.07
CA GLN A 78 -16.51 3.72 10.80
C GLN A 78 -16.29 2.22 11.02
N LEU A 79 -15.13 1.68 10.59
CA LEU A 79 -14.79 0.28 10.87
C LEU A 79 -14.66 0.00 12.36
N GLU A 80 -14.06 0.92 13.12
CA GLU A 80 -13.91 0.76 14.56
C GLU A 80 -15.26 0.84 15.28
N ALA A 81 -16.14 1.76 14.87
CA ALA A 81 -17.51 1.83 15.37
C ALA A 81 -18.28 0.53 15.07
N TYR A 82 -18.12 -0.05 13.88
CA TYR A 82 -18.72 -1.35 13.55
C TYR A 82 -18.23 -2.47 14.46
N LYS A 83 -16.91 -2.56 14.72
CA LYS A 83 -16.38 -3.59 15.64
C LYS A 83 -16.92 -3.48 17.06
N GLN A 84 -17.16 -2.25 17.52
CA GLN A 84 -17.63 -2.00 18.89
C GLN A 84 -19.13 -2.21 19.06
N THR A 85 -19.92 -1.91 18.03
CA THR A 85 -21.39 -1.87 18.11
C THR A 85 -22.09 -2.98 17.34
N GLU A 86 -21.37 -3.68 16.46
CA GLU A 86 -21.89 -4.64 15.47
C GLU A 86 -22.98 -4.06 14.56
N ASN A 87 -23.15 -2.72 14.55
CA ASN A 87 -24.15 -2.07 13.72
C ASN A 87 -23.70 -2.01 12.27
N VAL A 88 -24.36 -2.82 11.43
CA VAL A 88 -24.09 -2.99 10.00
C VAL A 88 -24.02 -1.67 9.22
N LEU A 89 -24.74 -0.63 9.64
CA LEU A 89 -24.71 0.68 8.98
C LEU A 89 -23.29 1.29 8.96
N PHE A 90 -22.53 1.12 10.04
CA PHE A 90 -21.14 1.58 10.09
C PHE A 90 -20.24 0.77 9.14
N GLY A 91 -20.46 -0.55 9.05
CA GLY A 91 -19.77 -1.42 8.10
C GLY A 91 -20.04 -1.04 6.65
N LEU A 92 -21.31 -0.81 6.28
CA LEU A 92 -21.71 -0.36 4.94
C LEU A 92 -21.11 1.00 4.60
N LYS A 93 -21.11 1.95 5.56
CA LYS A 93 -20.49 3.26 5.36
C LYS A 93 -18.99 3.15 5.12
N ALA A 94 -18.28 2.32 5.90
CA ALA A 94 -16.86 2.06 5.70
C ALA A 94 -16.58 1.44 4.32
N GLN A 95 -17.41 0.47 3.90
CA GLN A 95 -17.30 -0.15 2.58
C GLN A 95 -17.46 0.88 1.46
N GLN A 96 -18.45 1.76 1.56
CA GLN A 96 -18.67 2.83 0.59
C GLN A 96 -17.48 3.80 0.53
N LEU A 97 -16.98 4.25 1.69
CA LEU A 97 -15.81 5.13 1.76
C LEU A 97 -14.57 4.48 1.12
N ARG A 98 -14.40 3.16 1.28
CA ARG A 98 -13.32 2.40 0.64
C ARG A 98 -13.49 2.34 -0.88
N LYS A 99 -14.72 2.10 -1.37
CA LYS A 99 -15.04 2.07 -2.82
C LYS A 99 -14.76 3.40 -3.51
N ASP A 100 -15.00 4.51 -2.81
CA ASP A 100 -14.85 5.86 -3.35
C ASP A 100 -13.55 6.55 -2.92
N MET A 101 -12.59 5.82 -2.33
CA MET A 101 -11.37 6.38 -1.72
C MET A 101 -10.62 7.34 -2.65
N THR A 102 -10.44 6.93 -3.91
CA THR A 102 -9.68 7.68 -4.92
C THR A 102 -10.54 8.60 -5.77
N LYS A 103 -11.86 8.54 -5.64
CA LYS A 103 -12.78 9.32 -6.48
C LYS A 103 -12.88 10.75 -5.96
N PRO A 104 -12.94 11.76 -6.84
CA PRO A 104 -13.24 13.12 -6.41
C PRO A 104 -14.59 13.16 -5.69
N TYR A 105 -14.77 14.09 -4.76
CA TYR A 105 -16.09 14.34 -4.18
C TYR A 105 -16.91 15.12 -5.20
N ARG A 106 -18.16 14.71 -5.40
CA ARG A 106 -19.15 15.42 -6.19
C ARG A 106 -20.07 16.16 -5.22
N VAL A 107 -20.08 17.49 -5.31
CA VAL A 107 -20.94 18.36 -4.52
C VAL A 107 -21.97 18.97 -5.46
N ILE A 108 -23.25 18.71 -5.18
CA ILE A 108 -24.37 19.25 -5.95
C ILE A 108 -25.05 20.30 -5.08
N ILE A 109 -25.08 21.54 -5.54
CA ILE A 109 -25.80 22.64 -4.89
C ILE A 109 -27.09 22.85 -5.67
N GLN A 110 -28.22 22.62 -5.03
CA GLN A 110 -29.54 22.77 -5.64
C GLN A 110 -30.39 23.76 -4.84
N LYS A 111 -30.83 24.84 -5.48
CA LYS A 111 -31.69 25.90 -4.90
C LYS A 111 -32.64 26.44 -5.96
N ASN A 112 -33.91 26.66 -5.60
CA ASN A 112 -34.94 27.28 -6.46
C ASN A 112 -35.02 26.68 -7.88
N GLY A 113 -34.97 25.35 -8.00
CA GLY A 113 -35.05 24.64 -9.28
C GLY A 113 -33.78 24.66 -10.15
N LYS A 114 -32.74 25.40 -9.74
CA LYS A 114 -31.42 25.40 -10.38
C LYS A 114 -30.46 24.48 -9.64
N SER A 115 -29.56 23.82 -10.37
CA SER A 115 -28.54 22.93 -9.80
C SER A 115 -27.19 23.17 -10.45
N HIS A 116 -26.15 23.26 -9.63
CA HIS A 116 -24.75 23.26 -10.09
C HIS A 116 -23.98 22.12 -9.43
N GLU A 117 -23.11 21.49 -10.22
CA GLU A 117 -22.29 20.37 -9.80
C GLU A 117 -20.81 20.78 -9.81
N TYR A 118 -20.13 20.47 -8.72
CA TYR A 118 -18.71 20.72 -8.57
C TYR A 118 -17.96 19.50 -8.07
N ASN A 119 -16.68 19.44 -8.44
CA ASN A 119 -15.78 18.39 -8.01
C ASN A 119 -14.73 18.94 -7.03
N LEU A 120 -14.47 18.19 -5.96
CA LEU A 120 -13.36 18.40 -5.02
C LEU A 120 -12.39 17.23 -5.07
N SER A 121 -11.13 17.54 -4.79
CA SER A 121 -10.04 16.56 -4.76
C SER A 121 -10.31 15.41 -3.77
N PRO A 122 -9.94 14.15 -4.10
CA PRO A 122 -10.05 13.01 -3.18
C PRO A 122 -9.13 13.11 -1.96
N PHE A 123 -8.16 14.02 -1.98
CA PHE A 123 -7.22 14.25 -0.88
C PHE A 123 -7.84 15.10 0.24
N VAL A 124 -8.89 15.88 -0.05
CA VAL A 124 -9.56 16.70 0.95
C VAL A 124 -10.18 15.82 2.05
N PRO A 125 -9.89 16.08 3.33
CA PRO A 125 -10.43 15.30 4.44
C PRO A 125 -11.96 15.25 4.42
N TYR A 126 -12.51 14.06 4.68
CA TYR A 126 -13.96 13.85 4.69
C TYR A 126 -14.69 14.79 5.65
N GLN A 127 -14.10 15.07 6.81
CA GLN A 127 -14.67 15.96 7.82
C GLN A 127 -14.80 17.40 7.30
N THR A 128 -13.81 17.88 6.55
CA THR A 128 -13.83 19.20 5.93
C THR A 128 -14.94 19.28 4.88
N VAL A 129 -15.07 18.27 4.02
CA VAL A 129 -16.17 18.20 3.05
C VAL A 129 -17.52 18.12 3.75
N SER A 130 -17.63 17.35 4.84
CA SER A 130 -18.87 17.26 5.60
C SER A 130 -19.26 18.57 6.29
N LYS A 131 -18.30 19.41 6.69
CA LYS A 131 -18.57 20.75 7.23
C LYS A 131 -19.04 21.69 6.12
N LEU A 132 -18.32 21.73 5.01
CA LEU A 132 -18.68 22.50 3.82
C LEU A 132 -20.12 22.21 3.38
N VAL A 133 -20.49 20.93 3.25
CA VAL A 133 -21.85 20.55 2.84
C VAL A 133 -22.89 21.05 3.84
N LYS A 134 -22.63 20.99 5.14
CA LYS A 134 -23.54 21.54 6.16
C LYS A 134 -23.66 23.06 6.04
N GLU A 135 -22.56 23.78 5.87
CA GLU A 135 -22.57 25.24 5.71
C GLU A 135 -23.33 25.65 4.44
N LEU A 136 -23.12 24.94 3.32
CA LEU A 136 -23.85 25.15 2.06
C LEU A 136 -25.38 25.00 2.22
N THR A 137 -25.86 24.18 3.15
CA THR A 137 -27.31 24.06 3.38
C THR A 137 -27.94 25.33 3.95
N SER A 138 -27.16 26.14 4.68
CA SER A 138 -27.63 27.34 5.37
C SER A 138 -27.90 28.53 4.45
N PHE A 139 -27.29 28.54 3.26
CA PHE A 139 -27.49 29.60 2.28
C PHE A 139 -28.84 29.44 1.57
N SER A 140 -29.62 30.52 1.51
CA SER A 140 -30.91 30.56 0.81
C SER A 140 -30.75 30.82 -0.69
N ASN A 141 -29.70 31.55 -1.07
CA ASN A 141 -29.41 31.91 -2.47
C ASN A 141 -28.34 30.97 -3.06
N LEU A 142 -28.52 30.58 -4.31
CA LEU A 142 -27.58 29.77 -5.09
C LEU A 142 -26.26 30.50 -5.30
N ASP A 143 -26.30 31.79 -5.66
CA ASP A 143 -25.10 32.55 -6.03
C ASP A 143 -24.16 32.71 -4.82
N GLN A 144 -24.72 32.93 -3.64
CA GLN A 144 -23.96 33.00 -2.39
C GLN A 144 -23.33 31.66 -2.02
N ALA A 145 -24.08 30.57 -2.19
CA ALA A 145 -23.58 29.21 -1.93
C ALA A 145 -22.47 28.83 -2.92
N GLU A 146 -22.61 29.22 -4.18
CA GLU A 146 -21.60 29.01 -5.22
C GLU A 146 -20.33 29.81 -4.94
N GLN A 147 -20.45 31.10 -4.61
CA GLN A 147 -19.31 31.94 -4.27
C GLN A 147 -18.53 31.34 -3.08
N TYR A 148 -19.24 30.93 -2.03
CA TYR A 148 -18.65 30.27 -0.88
C TYR A 148 -17.91 28.98 -1.25
N PHE A 149 -18.50 28.16 -2.12
CA PHE A 149 -17.87 26.94 -2.61
C PHE A 149 -16.59 27.24 -3.41
N LEU A 150 -16.61 28.26 -4.27
CA LEU A 150 -15.45 28.65 -5.08
C LEU A 150 -14.31 29.19 -4.21
N GLU A 151 -14.62 30.00 -3.21
CA GLU A 151 -13.66 30.46 -2.20
C GLU A 151 -13.05 29.27 -1.45
N PHE A 152 -13.88 28.34 -0.96
CA PHE A 152 -13.40 27.12 -0.33
C PHE A 152 -12.46 26.34 -1.25
N LYS A 153 -12.83 26.19 -2.53
CA LYS A 153 -12.04 25.41 -3.50
C LYS A 153 -10.64 26.00 -3.69
N GLN A 154 -10.51 27.32 -3.78
CA GLN A 154 -9.21 28.00 -3.91
C GLN A 154 -8.28 27.69 -2.72
N HIS A 155 -8.81 27.67 -1.51
CA HIS A 155 -8.05 27.42 -0.28
C HIS A 155 -7.83 25.92 -0.03
N SER A 156 -8.71 25.05 -0.55
CA SER A 156 -8.64 23.60 -0.34
C SER A 156 -7.50 22.90 -1.07
N HIS A 157 -6.90 23.53 -2.09
CA HIS A 157 -5.74 23.02 -2.81
C HIS A 157 -4.41 23.25 -2.07
N ILE A 158 -4.41 24.07 -1.01
CA ILE A 158 -3.23 24.44 -0.22
C ILE A 158 -3.02 23.47 0.98
N LEU A 159 -3.98 22.59 1.26
CA LEU A 159 -3.99 21.65 2.39
C LEU A 159 -3.62 20.21 2.00
#